data_AF-A0A349WHA0-F1
#
_entry.id   AF-A0A349WHA0-F1
#
_cell.length_a   1.000
_cell.length_b   1.000
_cell.length_c   1.000
_cell.angle_alpha   90.00
_cell.angle_beta   90.00
_cell.angle_gamma   90.00
#
_symmetry.space_group_name_H-M   'P 1'
#
loop_
_entity.id
_entity.type
_entity.pdbx_description
1 polymer ?
#
loop_
_entity_poly.entity_id
_entity_poly.type
_entity_poly.pdbx_seq_one_letter_code
_entity_poly.pdbx_strand_id
1 'polypeptide(L)'
;KQGTEVMTGAADTYHGYGRAWANVSNTPFREYKHWVHEGGISTPLVAHWPKGISPKLQGKFEHQPAHLIDLMATCVDLARADYPEEDEGQKIVPMQGVSLKPTFSGKKIQREDPIYWEHEGNRAIRIGGWKLVAKGANGEWELYDLDADRSELNNLASVHEKRAKEMAEKWETWAIEAKAKPWPWNRKKSNFSKKKNFNLKPDANLPMGAAPMIAKKAFEVEVQIEKQGNGILVAQGGDTHGWSLFIQEGVIHFIICLAGKVEKVKATEKLGNKDLKISTKLDSSGEVNLYSGNRKLGSGKVSGLVKEMPVDGLQVGRDEGGSVGEDPESFAFDGKIKKVKIKIY
;
A
#
# COMPACT_ATOMS: atom_id res chain seq x y z
N LYS A 1 2.63 20.28 -2.26
CA LYS A 1 1.62 20.77 -3.22
C LYS A 1 1.25 19.65 -4.19
N GLN A 2 -0.05 19.47 -4.48
CA GLN A 2 -0.59 18.46 -5.39
C GLN A 2 -1.72 19.08 -6.24
N GLY A 3 -2.09 18.46 -7.36
CA GLY A 3 -3.19 18.91 -8.24
C GLY A 3 -2.76 19.10 -9.69
N THR A 4 -3.73 19.18 -10.61
CA THR A 4 -3.49 19.27 -12.07
C THR A 4 -2.83 20.58 -12.50
N GLU A 5 -3.03 21.66 -11.74
CA GLU A 5 -2.46 22.99 -12.01
C GLU A 5 -1.07 23.19 -11.39
N VAL A 6 -0.54 22.21 -10.67
CA VAL A 6 0.76 22.31 -10.00
C VAL A 6 1.86 21.75 -10.89
N MET A 7 2.79 22.61 -11.32
CA MET A 7 3.98 22.18 -12.06
C MET A 7 4.83 21.22 -11.21
N THR A 8 5.19 20.06 -11.76
CA THR A 8 5.90 19.00 -11.05
C THR A 8 7.42 19.23 -11.01
N GLY A 9 8.08 18.71 -9.97
CA GLY A 9 9.55 18.57 -9.92
C GLY A 9 10.24 19.41 -8.84
N ALA A 10 9.59 20.44 -8.30
CA ALA A 10 10.11 21.18 -7.14
C ALA A 10 9.97 20.35 -5.85
N ALA A 11 10.84 20.59 -4.87
CA ALA A 11 10.91 19.80 -3.63
C ALA A 11 9.62 19.82 -2.80
N ASP A 12 8.79 20.85 -2.95
CA ASP A 12 7.50 21.00 -2.27
C ASP A 12 6.31 20.43 -3.08
N THR A 13 6.57 19.62 -4.11
CA THR A 13 5.53 19.00 -4.98
C THR A 13 5.51 17.48 -4.85
N TYR A 14 4.33 16.86 -4.98
CA TYR A 14 4.18 15.40 -4.87
C TYR A 14 3.19 14.87 -5.90
N HIS A 15 3.70 14.22 -6.95
CA HIS A 15 2.88 13.72 -8.06
C HIS A 15 3.40 12.40 -8.61
N GLY A 16 2.48 11.52 -8.99
CA GLY A 16 2.78 10.41 -9.89
C GLY A 16 2.36 10.77 -11.32
N TYR A 17 3.13 10.34 -12.32
CA TYR A 17 2.83 10.54 -13.75
C TYR A 17 1.54 9.82 -14.24
N GLY A 18 0.87 9.06 -13.38
CA GLY A 18 -0.41 8.44 -13.67
C GLY A 18 -0.37 7.24 -14.62
N ARG A 19 -1.57 6.64 -14.81
CA ARG A 19 -1.77 5.38 -15.53
C ARG A 19 -1.40 5.47 -17.01
N ALA A 20 -1.69 6.59 -17.67
CA ALA A 20 -1.43 6.74 -19.11
C ALA A 20 0.07 6.68 -19.40
N TRP A 21 0.88 7.49 -18.70
CA TRP A 21 2.33 7.46 -18.84
C TRP A 21 2.95 6.15 -18.38
N ALA A 22 2.37 5.49 -17.36
CA ALA A 22 2.79 4.14 -16.98
C ALA A 22 2.57 3.12 -18.12
N ASN A 23 1.45 3.14 -18.84
CA ASN A 23 1.25 2.24 -19.99
C ASN A 23 2.15 2.59 -21.18
N VAL A 24 2.31 3.88 -21.50
CA VAL A 24 3.20 4.32 -22.57
C VAL A 24 4.63 3.84 -22.32
N SER A 25 5.10 3.91 -21.07
CA SER A 25 6.44 3.46 -20.67
C SER A 25 6.68 1.95 -20.87
N ASN A 26 5.62 1.16 -20.97
CA ASN A 26 5.69 -0.30 -21.13
C ASN A 26 5.26 -0.78 -22.52
N THR A 27 4.94 0.13 -23.45
CA THR A 27 4.54 -0.22 -24.81
C THR A 27 5.64 -1.05 -25.49
N PRO A 28 5.31 -2.20 -26.14
CA PRO A 28 3.98 -2.65 -26.54
C PRO A 28 3.29 -3.60 -25.54
N PHE A 29 3.82 -3.76 -24.34
CA PHE A 29 3.32 -4.75 -23.38
C PHE A 29 2.13 -4.24 -22.58
N ARG A 30 1.24 -5.17 -22.22
CA ARG A 30 0.01 -4.90 -21.50
C ARG A 30 0.30 -4.59 -20.03
N GLU A 31 -0.38 -3.58 -19.51
CA GLU A 31 -0.27 -3.07 -18.13
C GLU A 31 1.11 -2.47 -17.78
N TYR A 32 1.40 -2.38 -16.47
CA TYR A 32 2.53 -1.69 -15.85
C TYR A 32 2.75 -2.25 -14.43
N LYS A 33 3.68 -1.66 -13.67
CA LYS A 33 3.95 -1.97 -12.24
C LYS A 33 2.65 -2.24 -11.46
N HIS A 34 2.68 -3.26 -10.60
CA HIS A 34 1.58 -3.90 -9.84
C HIS A 34 1.05 -5.18 -10.50
N TRP A 35 1.00 -5.22 -11.83
CA TRP A 35 0.46 -6.35 -12.57
C TRP A 35 1.55 -7.36 -12.93
N VAL A 36 1.18 -8.62 -13.12
CA VAL A 36 2.09 -9.71 -13.58
C VAL A 36 1.97 -10.01 -15.09
N HIS A 37 1.35 -9.09 -15.82
CA HIS A 37 1.36 -9.03 -17.29
C HIS A 37 2.73 -8.54 -17.76
N GLU A 38 3.10 -8.74 -19.03
CA GLU A 38 4.44 -8.41 -19.55
C GLU A 38 4.82 -6.96 -19.26
N GLY A 39 3.89 -6.00 -19.28
CA GLY A 39 4.20 -4.60 -18.96
C GLY A 39 4.53 -4.35 -17.49
N GLY A 40 4.17 -5.24 -16.58
CA GLY A 40 4.54 -5.15 -15.17
C GLY A 40 5.80 -5.92 -14.78
N ILE A 41 6.22 -6.91 -15.59
CA ILE A 41 7.31 -7.85 -15.23
C ILE A 41 8.48 -7.86 -16.23
N SER A 42 8.30 -7.38 -17.46
CA SER A 42 9.38 -7.33 -18.46
C SER A 42 10.23 -6.08 -18.26
N THR A 43 11.32 -6.22 -17.51
CA THR A 43 12.33 -5.16 -17.31
C THR A 43 13.59 -5.46 -18.13
N PRO A 44 14.23 -4.46 -18.76
CA PRO A 44 15.50 -4.68 -19.44
C PRO A 44 16.61 -5.06 -18.45
N LEU A 45 17.37 -6.10 -18.78
CA LEU A 45 18.61 -6.48 -18.10
C LEU A 45 19.78 -6.22 -19.06
N VAL A 46 20.78 -5.47 -18.60
CA VAL A 46 22.03 -5.25 -19.36
C VAL A 46 23.17 -5.96 -18.64
N ALA A 47 23.82 -6.90 -19.33
CA ALA A 47 25.00 -7.60 -18.84
C ALA A 47 26.25 -7.10 -19.58
N HIS A 48 27.28 -6.70 -18.82
CA HIS A 48 28.55 -6.25 -19.38
C HIS A 48 29.70 -6.98 -18.69
N TRP A 49 30.38 -7.85 -19.45
CA TRP A 49 31.55 -8.57 -18.97
C TRP A 49 32.48 -8.95 -20.13
N PRO A 50 33.39 -8.06 -20.57
CA PRO A 50 34.15 -8.24 -21.81
C PRO A 50 34.99 -9.52 -21.89
N LYS A 51 35.45 -10.02 -20.74
CA LYS A 51 36.27 -11.24 -20.67
C LYS A 51 35.44 -12.53 -20.54
N GLY A 52 34.17 -12.44 -20.12
CA GLY A 52 33.32 -13.62 -19.89
C GLY A 52 32.14 -13.76 -20.85
N ILE A 53 31.76 -12.69 -21.54
CA ILE A 53 30.76 -12.70 -22.61
C ILE A 53 31.49 -12.73 -23.96
N SER A 54 31.08 -13.66 -24.82
CA SER A 54 31.61 -13.81 -26.17
C SER A 54 31.58 -12.47 -26.92
N PRO A 55 32.68 -12.04 -27.56
CA PRO A 55 32.71 -10.80 -28.35
C PRO A 55 31.62 -10.74 -29.43
N LYS A 56 31.17 -11.90 -29.93
CA LYS A 56 30.10 -12.00 -30.95
C LYS A 56 28.72 -11.56 -30.44
N LEU A 57 28.52 -11.48 -29.12
CA LEU A 57 27.26 -11.10 -28.48
C LEU A 57 27.25 -9.65 -28.00
N GLN A 58 28.37 -8.92 -28.11
CA GLN A 58 28.44 -7.53 -27.67
C GLN A 58 27.44 -6.67 -28.46
N GLY A 59 26.59 -5.94 -27.75
CA GLY A 59 25.53 -5.12 -28.36
C GLY A 59 24.39 -5.91 -29.01
N LYS A 60 24.27 -7.21 -28.75
CA LYS A 60 23.17 -8.06 -29.24
C LYS A 60 22.12 -8.28 -28.15
N PHE A 61 20.88 -8.54 -28.58
CA PHE A 61 19.81 -8.97 -27.70
C PHE A 61 19.89 -10.47 -27.44
N GLU A 62 19.60 -10.86 -26.20
CA GLU A 62 19.30 -12.24 -25.79
C GLU A 62 17.81 -12.30 -25.46
N HIS A 63 17.09 -13.24 -26.09
CA HIS A 63 15.64 -13.35 -26.01
C HIS A 63 15.18 -14.56 -25.20
N GLN A 64 16.11 -15.42 -24.75
CA GLN A 64 15.78 -16.51 -23.86
C GLN A 64 15.16 -15.98 -22.55
N PRO A 65 14.06 -16.61 -22.07
CA PRO A 65 13.39 -16.16 -20.86
C PRO A 65 14.31 -16.25 -19.64
N ALA A 66 14.58 -15.10 -19.01
CA ALA A 66 15.30 -14.99 -17.76
C ALA A 66 14.40 -14.35 -16.69
N HIS A 67 14.70 -14.64 -15.42
CA HIS A 67 13.97 -14.14 -14.27
C HIS A 67 14.92 -13.68 -13.17
N LEU A 68 14.44 -12.82 -12.26
CA LEU A 68 15.26 -12.27 -11.17
C LEU A 68 15.97 -13.36 -10.35
N ILE A 69 15.29 -14.49 -10.12
CA ILE A 69 15.81 -15.64 -9.37
C ILE A 69 17.07 -16.27 -10.00
N ASP A 70 17.27 -16.08 -11.31
CA ASP A 70 18.41 -16.62 -12.05
C ASP A 70 19.71 -15.87 -11.76
N LEU A 71 19.62 -14.62 -11.28
CA LEU A 71 20.81 -13.83 -10.97
C LEU A 71 21.61 -14.46 -9.84
N MET A 72 20.94 -14.98 -8.80
CA MET A 72 21.62 -15.68 -7.71
C MET A 72 22.34 -16.93 -8.23
N ALA A 73 21.64 -17.79 -8.98
CA ALA A 73 22.22 -19.00 -9.57
C ALA A 73 23.41 -18.68 -10.49
N THR A 74 23.32 -17.59 -11.26
CA THR A 74 24.40 -17.12 -12.13
C THR A 74 25.61 -16.67 -11.32
N CYS A 75 25.42 -15.87 -10.27
CA CYS A 75 26.51 -15.40 -9.41
C CYS A 75 27.25 -16.57 -8.74
N VAL A 76 26.51 -17.55 -8.21
CA VAL A 76 27.07 -18.74 -7.57
C VAL A 76 27.90 -19.57 -8.56
N ASP A 77 27.37 -19.87 -9.75
CA ASP A 77 28.09 -20.62 -10.80
C ASP A 77 29.36 -19.88 -11.27
N LEU A 78 29.28 -18.57 -11.46
CA LEU A 78 30.45 -17.78 -11.88
C LEU A 78 31.53 -17.70 -10.78
N ALA A 79 31.13 -17.57 -9.53
CA ALA A 79 32.03 -17.57 -8.39
C ALA A 79 32.61 -18.96 -8.09
N ARG A 80 32.00 -20.03 -8.62
CA ARG A 80 32.26 -21.42 -8.22
C ARG A 80 32.07 -21.59 -6.71
N ALA A 81 31.07 -20.90 -6.17
CA ALA A 81 30.73 -20.96 -4.76
C ALA A 81 29.85 -22.17 -4.47
N ASP A 82 29.99 -22.73 -3.28
CA ASP A 82 29.06 -23.72 -2.76
C ASP A 82 27.86 -22.98 -2.15
N TYR A 83 26.66 -23.25 -2.65
CA TYR A 83 25.43 -22.72 -2.04
C TYR A 83 25.00 -23.66 -0.91
N PRO A 84 24.94 -23.20 0.34
CA PRO A 84 24.69 -24.08 1.47
C PRO A 84 23.24 -24.57 1.50
N GLU A 85 23.03 -25.76 2.07
CA GLU A 85 21.68 -26.26 2.39
C GLU A 85 21.17 -25.68 3.72
N GLU A 86 22.10 -25.29 4.60
CA GLU A 86 21.83 -24.76 5.93
C GLU A 86 22.75 -23.59 6.27
N ASP A 87 22.22 -22.61 7.00
CA ASP A 87 22.98 -21.48 7.55
C ASP A 87 22.67 -21.37 9.05
N GLU A 88 23.70 -21.34 9.90
CA GLU A 88 23.58 -21.36 11.36
C GLU A 88 22.66 -22.47 11.93
N GLY A 89 22.65 -23.65 11.28
CA GLY A 89 21.80 -24.78 11.65
C GLY A 89 20.33 -24.64 11.26
N GLN A 90 19.98 -23.65 10.44
CA GLN A 90 18.65 -23.48 9.85
C GLN A 90 18.67 -23.85 8.37
N LYS A 91 17.72 -24.66 7.93
CA LYS A 91 17.52 -24.96 6.50
C LYS A 91 17.16 -23.69 5.75
N ILE A 92 17.90 -23.39 4.69
CA ILE A 92 17.63 -22.23 3.83
C ILE A 92 16.88 -22.65 2.57
N VAL A 93 16.30 -21.65 1.88
CA VAL A 93 15.61 -21.88 0.61
C VAL A 93 16.66 -22.23 -0.46
N PRO A 94 16.54 -23.37 -1.16
CA PRO A 94 17.43 -23.71 -2.27
C PRO A 94 17.33 -22.66 -3.38
N MET A 95 18.39 -22.52 -4.18
CA MET A 95 18.33 -21.67 -5.37
C MET A 95 17.17 -22.10 -6.26
N GLN A 96 16.30 -21.13 -6.59
CA GLN A 96 15.09 -21.37 -7.40
C GLN A 96 15.31 -21.08 -8.89
N GLY A 97 16.39 -20.38 -9.23
CA GLY A 97 16.75 -20.01 -10.61
C GLY A 97 17.76 -20.94 -11.24
N VAL A 98 18.03 -20.69 -12.52
CA VAL A 98 19.08 -21.39 -13.29
C VAL A 98 20.17 -20.40 -13.69
N SER A 99 21.40 -20.87 -13.83
CA SER A 99 22.49 -20.00 -14.27
C SER A 99 22.29 -19.52 -15.71
N LEU A 100 22.42 -18.21 -15.92
CA LEU A 100 22.37 -17.57 -17.24
C LEU A 100 23.72 -17.67 -17.98
N LYS A 101 24.79 -18.16 -17.34
CA LYS A 101 26.12 -18.30 -17.94
C LYS A 101 26.14 -18.93 -19.34
N PRO A 102 25.31 -19.93 -19.70
CA PRO A 102 25.28 -20.45 -21.06
C PRO A 102 25.01 -19.37 -22.13
N THR A 103 24.14 -18.40 -21.83
CA THR A 103 23.77 -17.32 -22.76
C THR A 103 24.95 -16.44 -23.12
N PHE A 104 25.94 -16.29 -22.23
CA PHE A 104 27.16 -15.51 -22.46
C PHE A 104 28.04 -16.08 -23.58
N SER A 105 27.77 -17.32 -24.01
CA SER A 105 28.39 -17.98 -25.15
C SER A 105 27.42 -18.31 -26.29
N GLY A 106 26.18 -17.81 -26.21
CA GLY A 106 25.12 -18.05 -27.20
C GLY A 106 24.50 -19.43 -27.08
N LYS A 107 24.68 -20.11 -25.95
CA LYS A 107 24.08 -21.42 -25.68
C LYS A 107 22.72 -21.26 -25.01
N LYS A 108 21.90 -22.30 -25.12
CA LYS A 108 20.60 -22.35 -24.46
C LYS A 108 20.73 -22.57 -22.96
N ILE A 109 19.93 -21.86 -22.16
CA ILE A 109 19.71 -22.21 -20.76
C ILE A 109 18.90 -23.51 -20.70
N GLN A 110 19.25 -24.38 -19.74
CA GLN A 110 18.45 -25.56 -19.43
C GLN A 110 17.53 -25.19 -18.28
N ARG A 111 16.25 -24.96 -18.60
CA ARG A 111 15.21 -24.66 -17.61
C ARG A 111 14.17 -25.76 -17.68
N GLU A 112 14.08 -26.54 -16.62
CA GLU A 112 13.07 -27.59 -16.46
C GLU A 112 11.83 -27.04 -15.74
N ASP A 113 12.04 -26.20 -14.73
CA ASP A 113 10.96 -25.62 -13.93
C ASP A 113 10.32 -24.39 -14.59
N PRO A 114 8.98 -24.23 -14.45
CA PRO A 114 8.30 -23.01 -14.87
C PRO A 114 8.79 -21.78 -14.12
N ILE A 115 8.55 -20.61 -14.70
CA ILE A 115 8.71 -19.33 -13.99
C ILE A 115 7.35 -18.94 -13.42
N TYR A 116 7.31 -18.55 -12.16
CA TYR A 116 6.08 -18.24 -11.44
C TYR A 116 6.10 -16.81 -10.90
N TRP A 117 4.91 -16.21 -10.81
CA TRP A 117 4.68 -14.92 -10.20
C TRP A 117 3.45 -14.95 -9.29
N GLU A 118 3.58 -14.24 -8.19
CA GLU A 118 2.47 -13.78 -7.35
C GLU A 118 2.78 -12.35 -6.90
N HIS A 119 1.81 -11.46 -7.02
CA HIS A 119 1.93 -10.10 -6.50
C HIS A 119 0.55 -9.53 -6.19
N GLU A 120 0.26 -9.38 -4.90
CA GLU A 120 -0.99 -8.79 -4.38
C GLU A 120 -2.25 -9.48 -4.91
N GLY A 121 -2.18 -10.80 -5.07
CA GLY A 121 -3.25 -11.65 -5.61
C GLY A 121 -3.24 -11.79 -7.13
N ASN A 122 -2.48 -10.97 -7.86
CA ASN A 122 -2.21 -11.21 -9.27
C ASN A 122 -1.26 -12.40 -9.40
N ARG A 123 -1.49 -13.25 -10.40
CA ARG A 123 -0.77 -14.53 -10.50
C ARG A 123 -0.44 -14.88 -11.94
N ALA A 124 0.74 -15.47 -12.15
CA ALA A 124 1.15 -15.96 -13.46
C ALA A 124 2.11 -17.16 -13.37
N ILE A 125 2.13 -17.95 -14.43
CA ILE A 125 3.09 -19.03 -14.68
C ILE A 125 3.50 -19.02 -16.15
N ARG A 126 4.79 -19.21 -16.43
CA ARG A 126 5.34 -19.33 -17.79
C ARG A 126 6.05 -20.66 -17.97
N ILE A 127 5.69 -21.38 -19.04
CA ILE A 127 6.31 -22.63 -19.49
C ILE A 127 6.70 -22.48 -20.96
N GLY A 128 7.98 -22.24 -21.22
CA GLY A 128 8.48 -21.93 -22.56
C GLY A 128 7.83 -20.66 -23.13
N GLY A 129 7.26 -20.76 -24.33
CA GLY A 129 6.47 -19.68 -24.96
C GLY A 129 5.12 -19.44 -24.31
N TRP A 130 4.58 -20.36 -23.49
CA TRP A 130 3.23 -20.23 -22.95
C TRP A 130 3.19 -19.51 -21.62
N LYS A 131 2.25 -18.60 -21.45
CA LYS A 131 1.99 -17.89 -20.18
C LYS A 131 0.52 -17.95 -19.80
N LEU A 132 0.26 -18.32 -18.56
CA LEU A 132 -1.06 -18.20 -17.94
C LEU A 132 -1.00 -17.06 -16.91
N VAL A 133 -1.99 -16.16 -16.92
CA VAL A 133 -2.01 -14.98 -16.06
C VAL A 133 -3.44 -14.63 -15.62
N ALA A 134 -3.59 -14.08 -14.41
CA ALA A 134 -4.87 -13.58 -13.91
C ALA A 134 -4.69 -12.32 -13.04
N LYS A 135 -5.68 -11.41 -13.13
CA LYS A 135 -5.76 -10.19 -12.31
C LYS A 135 -6.48 -10.44 -11.00
N GLY A 136 -5.77 -10.31 -9.89
CA GLY A 136 -6.29 -10.49 -8.54
C GLY A 136 -6.72 -11.92 -8.20
N ALA A 137 -6.98 -12.17 -6.91
CA ALA A 137 -7.21 -13.52 -6.38
C ALA A 137 -8.38 -14.28 -7.02
N ASN A 138 -9.39 -13.57 -7.52
CA ASN A 138 -10.60 -14.13 -8.12
C ASN A 138 -10.72 -13.83 -9.63
N GLY A 139 -9.66 -13.32 -10.26
CA GLY A 139 -9.65 -13.11 -11.70
C GLY A 139 -9.67 -14.43 -12.45
N GLU A 140 -10.32 -14.45 -13.61
CA GLU A 140 -10.25 -15.54 -14.57
C GLU A 140 -8.84 -15.69 -15.12
N TRP A 141 -8.46 -16.93 -15.44
CA TRP A 141 -7.18 -17.21 -16.08
C TRP A 141 -7.24 -16.86 -17.57
N GLU A 142 -6.25 -16.12 -18.04
CA GLU A 142 -5.99 -15.82 -19.44
C GLU A 142 -4.73 -16.59 -19.88
N LEU A 143 -4.77 -17.22 -21.05
CA LEU A 143 -3.64 -18.00 -21.61
C LEU A 143 -3.12 -17.34 -22.88
N TYR A 144 -1.81 -17.19 -23.01
CA TYR A 144 -1.14 -16.57 -24.14
C TYR A 144 0.03 -17.41 -24.65
N ASP A 145 0.23 -17.37 -25.97
CA ASP A 145 1.48 -17.78 -26.61
C ASP A 145 2.35 -16.54 -26.81
N LEU A 146 3.39 -16.38 -25.99
CA LEU A 146 4.27 -15.22 -26.01
C LEU A 146 5.23 -15.18 -27.19
N ASP A 147 5.42 -16.29 -27.90
CA ASP A 147 6.24 -16.30 -29.11
C ASP A 147 5.49 -15.62 -30.27
N ALA A 148 4.15 -15.74 -30.28
CA ALA A 148 3.27 -15.10 -31.26
C ALA A 148 2.66 -13.77 -30.77
N ASP A 149 2.38 -13.64 -29.48
CA ASP A 149 1.63 -12.54 -28.87
C ASP A 149 2.19 -12.17 -27.48
N ARG A 150 3.39 -11.58 -27.49
CA ARG A 150 4.01 -11.05 -26.27
C ARG A 150 3.26 -9.84 -25.68
N SER A 151 2.34 -9.24 -26.42
CA SER A 151 1.50 -8.15 -25.91
C SER A 151 0.27 -8.65 -25.16
N GLU A 152 0.04 -9.96 -25.08
CA GLU A 152 -1.03 -10.58 -24.30
C GLU A 152 -2.44 -10.07 -24.71
N LEU A 153 -2.70 -10.01 -26.02
CA LEU A 153 -3.94 -9.47 -26.59
C LEU A 153 -4.99 -10.54 -26.87
N ASN A 154 -4.56 -11.74 -27.26
CA ASN A 154 -5.42 -12.82 -27.71
C ASN A 154 -5.48 -13.93 -26.66
N ASN A 155 -6.49 -13.90 -25.80
CA ASN A 155 -6.67 -14.94 -24.79
C ASN A 155 -7.10 -16.27 -25.44
N LEU A 156 -6.26 -17.29 -25.28
CA LEU A 156 -6.41 -18.63 -25.84
C LEU A 156 -6.95 -19.67 -24.84
N ALA A 157 -7.36 -19.25 -23.64
CA ALA A 157 -7.75 -20.18 -22.57
C ALA A 157 -8.92 -21.11 -22.97
N SER A 158 -9.92 -20.59 -23.69
CA SER A 158 -11.06 -21.39 -24.19
C SER A 158 -10.71 -22.30 -25.36
N VAL A 159 -9.61 -22.02 -26.07
CA VAL A 159 -9.12 -22.85 -27.19
C VAL A 159 -8.23 -23.98 -26.67
N HIS A 160 -7.43 -23.70 -25.63
CA HIS A 160 -6.49 -24.65 -25.03
C HIS A 160 -6.81 -24.91 -23.55
N GLU A 161 -8.07 -25.26 -23.26
CA GLU A 161 -8.58 -25.43 -21.88
C GLU A 161 -7.74 -26.41 -21.04
N LYS A 162 -7.33 -27.53 -21.63
CA LYS A 162 -6.49 -28.53 -20.95
C LYS A 162 -5.18 -27.92 -20.48
N ARG A 163 -4.52 -27.13 -21.33
CA ARG A 163 -3.24 -26.47 -21.01
C ARG A 163 -3.43 -25.42 -19.92
N ALA A 164 -4.48 -24.60 -20.04
CA ALA A 164 -4.79 -23.59 -19.05
C ALA A 164 -5.03 -24.22 -17.66
N LYS A 165 -5.78 -25.33 -17.61
CA LYS A 165 -6.03 -26.08 -16.38
C LYS A 165 -4.75 -26.67 -15.78
N GLU A 166 -3.93 -27.35 -16.58
CA GLU A 166 -2.65 -27.94 -16.12
C GLU A 166 -1.69 -26.87 -15.58
N MET A 167 -1.60 -25.71 -16.25
CA MET A 167 -0.77 -24.60 -15.79
C MET A 167 -1.31 -23.97 -14.50
N ALA A 168 -2.64 -23.84 -14.38
CA ALA A 168 -3.27 -23.35 -13.15
C ALA A 168 -2.99 -24.29 -11.96
N GLU A 169 -3.11 -25.60 -12.16
CA GLU A 169 -2.78 -26.61 -11.14
C GLU A 169 -1.31 -26.54 -10.71
N LYS A 170 -0.38 -26.40 -11.67
CA LYS A 170 1.05 -26.19 -11.36
C LYS A 170 1.31 -24.93 -10.57
N TRP A 171 0.61 -23.84 -10.88
CA TRP A 171 0.73 -22.58 -10.14
C TRP A 171 0.19 -22.72 -8.71
N GLU A 172 -0.93 -23.42 -8.52
CA GLU A 172 -1.51 -23.68 -7.20
C GLU A 172 -0.57 -24.47 -6.28
N THR A 173 0.07 -25.52 -6.81
CA THR A 173 1.09 -26.28 -6.09
C THR A 173 2.26 -25.40 -5.67
N TRP A 174 2.85 -24.68 -6.62
CA TRP A 174 3.96 -23.76 -6.35
C TRP A 174 3.60 -22.69 -5.33
N ALA A 175 2.39 -22.13 -5.40
CA ALA A 175 1.97 -21.06 -4.49
C ALA A 175 1.96 -21.50 -3.02
N ILE A 176 1.62 -22.76 -2.74
CA ILE A 176 1.68 -23.34 -1.39
C ILE A 176 3.13 -23.52 -0.95
N GLU A 177 3.96 -24.10 -1.81
CA GLU A 177 5.39 -24.35 -1.53
C GLU A 177 6.17 -23.04 -1.28
N ALA A 178 5.92 -22.04 -2.12
CA ALA A 178 6.53 -20.72 -2.04
C ALA A 178 5.93 -19.83 -0.93
N LYS A 179 4.96 -20.34 -0.15
CA LYS A 179 4.22 -19.60 0.89
C LYS A 179 3.50 -18.35 0.37
N ALA A 180 3.27 -18.26 -0.93
CA ALA A 180 2.32 -17.32 -1.52
C ALA A 180 0.88 -17.67 -1.11
N LYS A 181 0.64 -18.91 -0.66
CA LYS A 181 -0.57 -19.37 0.04
C LYS A 181 -0.22 -19.96 1.42
N PRO A 182 -1.02 -19.67 2.47
CA PRO A 182 -2.19 -18.80 2.46
C PRO A 182 -1.84 -17.31 2.69
N TRP A 183 -1.92 -16.49 1.63
CA TRP A 183 -2.16 -15.04 1.74
C TRP A 183 -3.69 -14.81 1.93
N PRO A 184 -4.26 -13.61 2.22
CA PRO A 184 -5.72 -13.45 2.22
C PRO A 184 -6.31 -13.50 0.79
N TRP A 185 -6.10 -14.61 0.08
CA TRP A 185 -6.90 -15.09 -1.02
C TRP A 185 -8.33 -15.20 -0.50
N ASN A 186 -9.28 -14.56 -1.19
CA ASN A 186 -10.65 -14.34 -0.69
C ASN A 186 -10.76 -13.38 0.50
N ARG A 187 -9.97 -12.29 0.55
CA ARG A 187 -10.19 -11.19 1.49
C ARG A 187 -11.63 -10.70 1.35
N LYS A 188 -12.52 -11.13 2.26
CA LYS A 188 -13.86 -10.55 2.39
C LYS A 188 -13.65 -9.05 2.50
N LYS A 189 -14.41 -8.24 1.75
CA LYS A 189 -14.38 -6.77 1.85
C LYS A 189 -14.31 -6.41 3.33
N SER A 190 -13.31 -5.60 3.71
CA SER A 190 -13.18 -5.06 5.05
C SER A 190 -14.55 -4.51 5.47
N ASN A 191 -15.20 -5.19 6.42
CA ASN A 191 -16.44 -4.68 7.00
C ASN A 191 -16.05 -3.51 7.89
N PHE A 192 -16.16 -2.29 7.38
CA PHE A 192 -16.06 -1.10 8.21
C PHE A 192 -17.08 -1.19 9.34
N SER A 193 -16.72 -0.64 10.50
CA SER A 193 -17.61 -0.61 11.66
C SER A 193 -18.94 0.07 11.31
N LYS A 194 -20.05 -0.63 11.52
CA LYS A 194 -21.41 -0.08 11.39
C LYS A 194 -21.87 0.63 12.68
N LYS A 195 -21.03 0.64 13.73
CA LYS A 195 -21.37 1.28 15.00
C LYS A 195 -21.45 2.80 14.79
N LYS A 196 -22.52 3.41 15.30
CA LYS A 196 -22.65 4.87 15.35
C LYS A 196 -22.05 5.49 16.59
N ASN A 197 -21.90 4.72 17.67
CA ASN A 197 -21.43 5.22 18.96
C ASN A 197 -20.20 4.42 19.40
N PHE A 198 -19.15 5.12 19.81
CA PHE A 198 -17.92 4.55 20.31
C PHE A 198 -17.64 5.12 21.69
N ASN A 199 -17.38 4.25 22.66
CA ASN A 199 -16.89 4.62 23.99
C ASN A 199 -15.50 4.02 24.13
N LEU A 200 -14.48 4.87 24.07
CA LEU A 200 -13.09 4.47 24.00
C LEU A 200 -12.40 4.74 25.33
N LYS A 201 -11.54 3.80 25.73
CA LYS A 201 -10.64 3.94 26.86
C LYS A 201 -9.49 4.88 26.49
N PRO A 202 -8.75 5.41 27.48
CA PRO A 202 -7.44 6.00 27.24
C PRO A 202 -6.56 5.03 26.43
N ASP A 203 -5.68 5.56 25.59
CA ASP A 203 -4.72 4.82 24.78
C ASP A 203 -5.32 3.84 23.75
N ALA A 204 -6.63 3.88 23.52
CA ALA A 204 -7.30 3.05 22.53
C ALA A 204 -6.65 3.23 21.15
N ASN A 205 -6.33 2.11 20.50
CA ASN A 205 -5.79 2.05 19.14
C ASN A 205 -6.66 1.07 18.33
N LEU A 206 -7.46 1.60 17.42
CA LEU A 206 -8.40 0.84 16.60
C LEU A 206 -7.90 0.75 15.16
N PRO A 207 -7.81 -0.44 14.54
CA PRO A 207 -7.53 -0.54 13.11
C PRO A 207 -8.69 0.02 12.27
N MET A 208 -8.44 0.34 11.01
CA MET A 208 -9.42 0.90 10.05
C MET A 208 -10.79 0.23 10.10
N GLY A 209 -10.84 -1.12 10.12
CA GLY A 209 -12.11 -1.87 10.12
C GLY A 209 -12.93 -1.70 11.42
N ALA A 210 -12.28 -1.40 12.55
CA ALA A 210 -12.93 -1.22 13.85
C ALA A 210 -13.15 0.26 14.20
N ALA A 211 -12.45 1.18 13.53
CA ALA A 211 -12.55 2.61 13.74
C ALA A 211 -13.92 3.19 13.28
N PRO A 212 -14.30 4.39 13.76
CA PRO A 212 -15.49 5.08 13.29
C PRO A 212 -15.50 5.32 11.77
N MET A 213 -16.63 5.08 11.12
CA MET A 213 -16.79 5.30 9.69
C MET A 213 -17.04 6.79 9.40
N ILE A 214 -15.98 7.57 9.16
CA ILE A 214 -16.05 9.03 9.00
C ILE A 214 -16.24 9.53 7.57
N ALA A 215 -16.04 8.69 6.55
CA ALA A 215 -16.17 9.10 5.15
C ALA A 215 -17.59 9.58 4.84
N LYS A 216 -17.71 10.84 4.40
CA LYS A 216 -18.94 11.55 4.08
C LYS A 216 -19.91 11.64 5.26
N LYS A 217 -19.37 11.66 6.48
CA LYS A 217 -20.16 11.67 7.71
C LYS A 217 -19.80 12.84 8.62
N ALA A 218 -20.84 13.47 9.15
CA ALA A 218 -20.74 14.37 10.29
C ALA A 218 -20.53 13.54 11.56
N PHE A 219 -19.87 14.13 12.55
CA PHE A 219 -19.60 13.46 13.82
C PHE A 219 -19.39 14.44 14.97
N GLU A 220 -19.51 13.92 16.18
CA GLU A 220 -19.12 14.62 17.40
C GLU A 220 -18.17 13.75 18.23
N VAL A 221 -17.27 14.43 18.93
CA VAL A 221 -16.29 13.81 19.82
C VAL A 221 -16.37 14.53 21.16
N GLU A 222 -16.43 13.76 22.23
CA GLU A 222 -16.34 14.24 23.61
C GLU A 222 -15.18 13.53 24.30
N VAL A 223 -14.25 14.30 24.85
CA VAL A 223 -13.10 13.82 25.60
C VAL A 223 -13.24 14.29 27.04
N GLN A 224 -13.26 13.34 27.97
CA GLN A 224 -13.17 13.63 29.40
C GLN A 224 -11.73 13.40 29.85
N ILE A 225 -11.13 14.38 30.51
CA ILE A 225 -9.77 14.32 31.04
C ILE A 225 -9.81 14.40 32.58
N GLU A 226 -8.84 13.78 33.24
CA GLU A 226 -8.62 13.90 34.68
C GLU A 226 -7.55 14.95 35.00
N LYS A 227 -6.63 15.18 34.06
CA LYS A 227 -5.55 16.15 34.16
C LYS A 227 -5.39 16.87 32.82
N GLN A 228 -5.35 18.20 32.86
CA GLN A 228 -5.04 19.03 31.70
C GLN A 228 -3.59 18.84 31.25
N GLY A 229 -3.38 19.12 29.97
CA GLY A 229 -2.11 18.92 29.29
C GLY A 229 -2.17 19.44 27.86
N ASN A 230 -1.07 19.31 27.15
CA ASN A 230 -0.95 19.56 25.71
C ASN A 230 -0.78 18.23 24.98
N GLY A 231 -1.14 18.23 23.70
CA GLY A 231 -1.00 17.09 22.80
C GLY A 231 -2.33 16.49 22.32
N ILE A 232 -2.21 15.40 21.58
CA ILE A 232 -3.32 14.77 20.86
C ILE A 232 -4.32 14.14 21.83
N LEU A 233 -5.56 14.60 21.80
CA LEU A 233 -6.63 13.93 22.53
C LEU A 233 -7.12 12.70 21.76
N VAL A 234 -7.40 12.87 20.47
CA VAL A 234 -7.88 11.82 19.57
C VAL A 234 -7.48 12.16 18.13
N ALA A 235 -6.98 11.18 17.40
CA ALA A 235 -6.72 11.29 15.96
C ALA A 235 -7.27 10.07 15.22
N GLN A 236 -7.74 10.28 13.99
CA GLN A 236 -8.08 9.19 13.09
C GLN A 236 -7.69 9.54 11.65
N GLY A 237 -6.95 8.65 11.02
CA GLY A 237 -6.47 8.80 9.65
C GLY A 237 -5.09 9.45 9.58
N GLY A 238 -4.77 10.05 8.43
CA GLY A 238 -3.46 10.64 8.19
C GLY A 238 -3.40 11.66 7.06
N ASP A 239 -2.22 11.79 6.46
CA ASP A 239 -1.82 12.89 5.57
C ASP A 239 -2.69 13.08 4.33
N THR A 240 -3.48 12.08 3.96
CA THR A 240 -4.37 12.10 2.80
C THR A 240 -5.83 12.33 3.21
N HIS A 241 -6.28 11.70 4.28
CA HIS A 241 -7.63 11.80 4.82
C HIS A 241 -7.58 11.56 6.33
N GLY A 242 -8.18 12.44 7.13
CA GLY A 242 -8.23 12.24 8.57
C GLY A 242 -8.69 13.45 9.36
N TRP A 243 -8.75 13.33 10.67
CA TRP A 243 -8.97 14.44 11.60
C TRP A 243 -8.23 14.22 12.91
N SER A 244 -7.91 15.31 13.60
CA SER A 244 -7.28 15.30 14.92
C SER A 244 -7.90 16.38 15.82
N LEU A 245 -8.06 16.07 17.10
CA LEU A 245 -8.44 17.00 18.16
C LEU A 245 -7.34 16.99 19.23
N PHE A 246 -6.80 18.17 19.55
CA PHE A 246 -5.68 18.30 20.47
C PHE A 246 -5.72 19.62 21.25
N ILE A 247 -4.88 19.70 22.28
CA ILE A 247 -4.69 20.91 23.07
C ILE A 247 -3.26 21.42 22.88
N GLN A 248 -3.11 22.72 22.65
CA GLN A 248 -1.80 23.37 22.61
C GLN A 248 -1.90 24.72 23.34
N GLU A 249 -1.02 24.93 24.32
CA GLU A 249 -0.97 26.15 25.15
C GLU A 249 -2.32 26.49 25.81
N GLY A 250 -3.10 25.46 26.15
CA GLY A 250 -4.43 25.57 26.74
C GLY A 250 -5.55 25.89 25.73
N VAL A 251 -5.27 25.90 24.43
CA VAL A 251 -6.25 26.15 23.36
C VAL A 251 -6.63 24.83 22.69
N ILE A 252 -7.92 24.63 22.43
CA ILE A 252 -8.41 23.47 21.67
C ILE A 252 -8.18 23.69 20.18
N HIS A 253 -7.63 22.71 19.50
CA HIS A 253 -7.44 22.68 18.06
C HIS A 253 -8.12 21.47 17.45
N PHE A 254 -8.79 21.69 16.32
CA PHE A 254 -9.30 20.66 15.43
C PHE A 254 -8.63 20.81 14.07
N ILE A 255 -8.06 19.72 13.57
CA ILE A 255 -7.48 19.64 12.24
C ILE A 255 -8.24 18.57 11.45
N ILE A 256 -8.42 18.81 10.15
CA ILE A 256 -8.95 17.84 9.20
C ILE A 256 -8.07 17.84 7.94
N CYS A 257 -7.75 16.64 7.44
CA CYS A 257 -7.12 16.47 6.13
C CYS A 257 -8.14 15.99 5.11
N LEU A 258 -8.25 16.74 4.01
CA LEU A 258 -9.19 16.51 2.92
C LEU A 258 -8.41 16.34 1.61
N ALA A 259 -8.12 15.10 1.25
CA ALA A 259 -7.35 14.75 0.04
C ALA A 259 -5.98 15.46 -0.01
N GLY A 260 -5.22 15.37 1.09
CA GLY A 260 -3.89 15.99 1.19
C GLY A 260 -3.89 17.47 1.62
N LYS A 261 -5.06 18.10 1.73
CA LYS A 261 -5.18 19.49 2.17
C LYS A 261 -5.59 19.57 3.64
N VAL A 262 -4.74 20.17 4.46
CA VAL A 262 -4.96 20.37 5.89
C VAL A 262 -5.74 21.67 6.14
N GLU A 263 -6.79 21.59 6.95
CA GLU A 263 -7.59 22.74 7.40
C GLU A 263 -7.73 22.70 8.93
N LYS A 264 -7.66 23.87 9.58
CA LYS A 264 -7.58 24.00 11.05
C LYS A 264 -8.64 24.95 11.59
N VAL A 265 -9.30 24.53 12.65
CA VAL A 265 -10.20 25.34 13.48
C VAL A 265 -9.66 25.35 14.90
N LYS A 266 -9.55 26.52 15.52
CA LYS A 266 -9.06 26.66 16.90
C LYS A 266 -10.06 27.42 17.77
N ALA A 267 -10.06 27.14 19.06
CA ALA A 267 -10.78 27.93 20.03
C ALA A 267 -10.19 29.36 20.10
N THR A 268 -11.05 30.34 20.36
CA THR A 268 -10.67 31.74 20.61
C THR A 268 -10.36 32.00 22.08
N GLU A 269 -10.79 31.10 22.96
CA GLU A 269 -10.57 31.15 24.40
C GLU A 269 -9.74 29.96 24.88
N LYS A 270 -8.92 30.19 25.91
CA LYS A 270 -8.20 29.13 26.61
C LYS A 270 -9.14 28.34 27.53
N LEU A 271 -8.81 27.08 27.73
CA LEU A 271 -9.39 26.24 28.78
C LEU A 271 -9.08 26.87 30.15
N GLY A 272 -10.10 26.98 31.00
CA GLY A 272 -9.93 27.28 32.41
C GLY A 272 -9.49 26.03 33.17
N ASN A 273 -8.88 26.19 34.36
CA ASN A 273 -8.32 25.07 35.13
C ASN A 273 -9.33 23.95 35.50
N LYS A 274 -10.64 24.25 35.48
CA LYS A 274 -11.73 23.30 35.77
C LYS A 274 -12.34 22.66 34.52
N ASP A 275 -11.86 23.03 33.33
CA ASP A 275 -12.35 22.50 32.06
C ASP A 275 -11.79 21.10 31.81
N LEU A 276 -12.55 20.10 32.24
CA LEU A 276 -12.18 18.68 32.17
C LEU A 276 -12.96 17.89 31.10
N LYS A 277 -13.82 18.58 30.33
CA LYS A 277 -14.68 17.98 29.33
C LYS A 277 -14.60 18.78 28.04
N ILE A 278 -13.80 18.31 27.09
CA ILE A 278 -13.61 18.92 25.78
C ILE A 278 -14.54 18.25 24.78
N SER A 279 -15.18 19.01 23.90
CA SER A 279 -15.91 18.42 22.78
C SER A 279 -15.78 19.21 21.49
N THR A 280 -15.88 18.49 20.37
CA THR A 280 -15.99 19.07 19.02
C THR A 280 -17.16 18.46 18.29
N LYS A 281 -17.81 19.24 17.43
CA LYS A 281 -18.84 18.76 16.50
C LYS A 281 -18.54 19.28 15.11
N LEU A 282 -18.36 18.36 14.15
CA LEU A 282 -18.33 18.62 12.72
C LEU A 282 -19.70 18.27 12.14
N ASP A 283 -20.40 19.24 11.58
CA ASP A 283 -21.69 19.03 10.93
C ASP A 283 -21.59 18.76 9.42
N SER A 284 -22.72 18.44 8.79
CA SER A 284 -22.78 18.11 7.37
C SER A 284 -22.46 19.27 6.42
N SER A 285 -22.45 20.50 6.92
CA SER A 285 -22.10 21.70 6.16
C SER A 285 -20.62 22.07 6.25
N GLY A 286 -19.85 21.33 7.06
CA GLY A 286 -18.45 21.63 7.35
C GLY A 286 -18.26 22.61 8.51
N GLU A 287 -19.30 22.90 9.30
CA GLU A 287 -19.14 23.73 10.49
C GLU A 287 -18.53 22.91 11.63
N VAL A 288 -17.45 23.43 12.22
CA VAL A 288 -16.77 22.86 13.39
C VAL A 288 -17.02 23.75 14.59
N ASN A 289 -17.52 23.17 15.67
CA ASN A 289 -17.77 23.86 16.93
C ASN A 289 -16.97 23.23 18.06
N LEU A 290 -16.26 24.05 18.85
CA LEU A 290 -15.37 23.61 19.93
C LEU A 290 -15.91 24.07 21.29
N TYR A 291 -15.93 23.17 22.28
CA TYR A 291 -16.53 23.42 23.59
C TYR A 291 -15.67 22.92 24.75
N SER A 292 -15.86 23.55 25.90
CA SER A 292 -15.64 22.94 27.22
C SER A 292 -16.96 22.84 27.97
N GLY A 293 -17.41 21.62 28.29
CA GLY A 293 -18.73 21.40 28.87
C GLY A 293 -19.84 21.97 27.96
N ASN A 294 -20.57 22.96 28.46
CA ASN A 294 -21.61 23.68 27.69
C ASN A 294 -21.12 25.01 27.12
N ARG A 295 -19.88 25.42 27.44
CA ARG A 295 -19.30 26.70 27.00
C ARG A 295 -18.67 26.53 25.63
N LYS A 296 -19.19 27.25 24.63
CA LYS A 296 -18.59 27.31 23.29
C LYS A 296 -17.33 28.17 23.36
N LEU A 297 -16.19 27.58 23.02
CA LEU A 297 -14.87 28.24 23.05
C LEU A 297 -14.40 28.69 21.68
N GLY A 298 -15.06 28.23 20.61
CA GLY A 298 -14.80 28.69 19.24
C GLY A 298 -15.61 27.92 18.21
N SER A 299 -15.55 28.41 16.97
CA SER A 299 -16.07 27.72 15.79
C SER A 299 -15.34 28.16 14.53
N GLY A 300 -15.45 27.35 13.49
CA GLY A 300 -14.89 27.64 12.18
C GLY A 300 -15.55 26.78 11.11
N LYS A 301 -15.24 27.07 9.85
CA LYS A 301 -15.77 26.32 8.70
C LYS A 301 -14.63 25.67 7.95
N VAL A 302 -14.77 24.37 7.69
CA VAL A 302 -13.90 23.61 6.79
C VAL A 302 -14.61 23.42 5.46
N SER A 303 -13.86 23.11 4.41
CA SER A 303 -14.36 23.00 3.03
C SER A 303 -15.26 21.79 2.79
N GLY A 304 -15.27 20.81 3.69
CA GLY A 304 -16.20 19.70 3.65
C GLY A 304 -15.90 18.57 4.64
N LEU A 305 -16.58 17.44 4.43
CA LEU A 305 -16.35 16.20 5.17
C LEU A 305 -15.24 15.37 4.53
N VAL A 306 -14.63 14.48 5.31
CA VAL A 306 -13.67 13.49 4.80
C VAL A 306 -14.31 12.69 3.66
N LYS A 307 -13.66 12.58 2.50
CA LYS A 307 -14.27 11.98 1.29
C LYS A 307 -14.25 10.46 1.32
N GLU A 308 -13.17 9.87 1.80
CA GLU A 308 -12.90 8.43 1.82
C GLU A 308 -12.46 7.96 3.20
N MET A 309 -12.61 6.66 3.49
CA MET A 309 -12.17 6.12 4.78
C MET A 309 -10.65 6.18 4.85
N PRO A 310 -10.04 6.78 5.88
CA PRO A 310 -8.60 6.71 6.04
C PRO A 310 -8.11 5.28 6.22
N VAL A 311 -6.91 4.98 5.69
CA VAL A 311 -6.23 3.69 5.90
C VAL A 311 -5.80 3.55 7.35
N ASP A 312 -5.32 4.64 7.94
CA ASP A 312 -4.92 4.68 9.33
C ASP A 312 -6.13 4.71 10.26
N GLY A 313 -5.99 3.97 11.35
CA GLY A 313 -7.01 3.75 12.35
C GLY A 313 -7.29 4.96 13.23
N LEU A 314 -7.91 4.72 14.38
CA LEU A 314 -8.14 5.76 15.39
C LEU A 314 -7.25 5.51 16.60
N GLN A 315 -6.62 6.56 17.09
CA GLN A 315 -5.83 6.56 18.32
C GLN A 315 -6.33 7.62 19.32
N VAL A 316 -6.27 7.29 20.60
CA VAL A 316 -6.58 8.18 21.73
C VAL A 316 -5.27 8.51 22.46
N GLY A 317 -5.01 9.80 22.69
CA GLY A 317 -3.83 10.27 23.43
C GLY A 317 -2.56 10.47 22.59
N ARG A 318 -2.57 10.15 21.29
CA ARG A 318 -1.40 10.11 20.40
C ARG A 318 -1.82 10.00 18.93
N ASP A 319 -0.86 10.22 18.04
CA ASP A 319 -0.97 10.04 16.59
C ASP A 319 0.36 9.45 16.06
N GLU A 320 0.51 8.14 16.16
CA GLU A 320 1.70 7.37 15.75
C GLU A 320 1.59 6.83 14.31
N GLY A 321 0.49 7.11 13.61
CA GLY A 321 0.29 6.78 12.19
C GLY A 321 0.87 7.83 11.25
N GLY A 322 0.42 7.87 10.00
CA GLY A 322 0.64 9.06 9.17
C GLY A 322 -0.10 10.22 9.80
N SER A 323 0.58 11.31 10.18
CA SER A 323 -0.10 12.40 10.86
C SER A 323 -1.10 13.11 9.95
N VAL A 324 -2.24 13.53 10.50
CA VAL A 324 -3.30 14.23 9.75
C VAL A 324 -2.84 15.61 9.25
N GLY A 325 -1.76 16.18 9.78
CA GLY A 325 -1.20 17.42 9.27
C GLY A 325 0.14 17.78 9.92
N GLU A 326 0.63 18.99 9.64
CA GLU A 326 1.79 19.58 10.32
C GLU A 326 1.41 19.98 11.75
N ASP A 327 1.23 18.99 12.63
CA ASP A 327 1.37 19.23 14.06
C ASP A 327 2.85 19.12 14.42
N PRO A 328 3.40 20.04 15.25
CA PRO A 328 4.81 20.00 15.63
C PRO A 328 5.11 18.64 16.26
N GLU A 329 6.16 17.98 15.79
CA GLU A 329 6.66 16.65 16.16
C GLU A 329 6.07 16.04 17.46
N SER A 330 5.24 15.00 17.32
CA SER A 330 5.05 13.92 18.31
C SER A 330 4.48 14.27 19.70
N PHE A 331 3.45 15.11 19.82
CA PHE A 331 2.81 15.35 21.14
C PHE A 331 1.81 14.25 21.54
N ALA A 332 2.31 13.15 22.10
CA ALA A 332 1.53 12.37 23.03
C ALA A 332 0.94 13.31 24.11
N PHE A 333 -0.30 13.09 24.50
CA PHE A 333 -0.95 13.95 25.48
C PHE A 333 -0.27 13.84 26.84
N ASP A 334 0.32 14.94 27.34
CA ASP A 334 1.06 14.99 28.61
C ASP A 334 0.14 15.12 29.86
N GLY A 335 -1.17 15.21 29.63
CA GLY A 335 -2.22 15.19 30.63
C GLY A 335 -2.69 13.75 30.95
N LYS A 336 -3.96 13.60 31.32
CA LYS A 336 -4.56 12.28 31.57
C LYS A 336 -5.98 12.21 31.01
N ILE A 337 -6.19 11.38 29.99
CA ILE A 337 -7.53 11.11 29.43
C ILE A 337 -8.25 10.10 30.33
N LYS A 338 -9.54 10.32 30.58
CA LYS A 338 -10.42 9.39 31.29
C LYS A 338 -11.17 8.48 30.33
N LYS A 339 -11.80 9.09 29.30
CA LYS A 339 -12.54 8.39 28.25
C LYS A 339 -12.84 9.32 27.09
N VAL A 340 -13.09 8.71 25.94
CA VAL A 340 -13.52 9.39 24.72
C VAL A 340 -14.84 8.80 24.26
N LYS A 341 -15.74 9.65 23.79
CA LYS A 341 -16.97 9.26 23.12
C LYS A 341 -16.99 9.85 21.72
N ILE A 342 -17.34 9.03 20.74
CA ILE A 342 -17.51 9.47 19.36
C ILE A 342 -18.87 9.01 18.87
N LYS A 343 -19.60 9.92 18.24
CA LYS A 343 -20.88 9.62 17.61
C LYS A 343 -20.87 10.06 16.15
N ILE A 344 -21.18 9.12 15.27
CA ILE A 344 -21.28 9.29 13.82
C ILE A 344 -22.75 9.47 13.43
N TYR A 345 -23.04 10.44 12.57
CA TYR A 345 -24.40 10.80 12.16
C TYR A 345 -24.91 10.07 10.91
#